data_AF-A0A1Y3B0U2-F1
#
_entry.id   AF-A0A1Y3B0U2-F1
#
_cell.length_a   1.000
_cell.length_b   1.000
_cell.length_c   1.000
_cell.angle_alpha   90.00
_cell.angle_beta   90.00
_cell.angle_gamma   90.00
#
_symmetry.space_group_name_H-M   'P 1'
#
loop_
_entity.id
_entity.type
_entity.pdbx_description
1 polymer ?
#
loop_
_entity_poly.entity_id
_entity_poly.type
_entity_poly.pdbx_seq_one_letter_code
_entity_poly.pdbx_strand_id
1 'polypeptide(L)'
;QINRKVREHHVNIIFAVTKDQFHIYNQLVGGHNHSLSLIEGSSAGMLAGDSSNVVQLIVDEYQKITSAVELKDNATNNIRMSYASECLGQRKESTSVCKGLRVGDSVDFDITLMVDSCPPNRNDWKQTIKVYPVGLNDALYIDLEIICECECEKEENRQEKSPECNYKGSYACGICSCDLNHYGRRCECDSKDSNPDVKEAICVRGNDT
;
A
#
# COMPACT_ATOMS: atom_id res chain seq x y z
N GLN A 1 -15.70 -13.69 6.33
CA GLN A 1 -16.82 -13.34 5.42
C GLN A 1 -17.55 -12.07 5.89
N ILE A 2 -17.92 -11.95 7.17
CA ILE A 2 -18.64 -10.77 7.72
C ILE A 2 -17.84 -9.46 7.56
N ASN A 3 -16.57 -9.41 8.01
CA ASN A 3 -15.76 -8.19 7.91
C ASN A 3 -15.63 -7.66 6.46
N ARG A 4 -15.56 -8.58 5.47
CA ARG A 4 -15.55 -8.17 4.05
C ARG A 4 -16.83 -7.42 3.67
N LYS A 5 -17.99 -7.92 4.07
CA LYS A 5 -19.29 -7.29 3.77
C LYS A 5 -19.49 -5.97 4.51
N VAL A 6 -19.00 -5.89 5.74
CA VAL A 6 -18.97 -4.66 6.54
C VAL A 6 -18.20 -3.56 5.82
N ARG A 7 -16.99 -3.88 5.34
CA ARG A 7 -16.17 -2.96 4.53
C ARG A 7 -16.82 -2.57 3.21
N GLU A 8 -17.40 -3.54 2.50
CA GLU A 8 -18.05 -3.30 1.19
C GLU A 8 -19.27 -2.38 1.30
N HIS A 9 -20.02 -2.48 2.39
CA HIS A 9 -21.26 -1.72 2.57
C HIS A 9 -21.15 -0.55 3.55
N HIS A 10 -19.95 -0.28 4.07
CA HIS A 10 -19.69 0.82 5.01
C HIS A 10 -20.61 0.79 6.24
N VAL A 11 -20.93 -0.41 6.73
CA VAL A 11 -21.90 -0.63 7.82
C VAL A 11 -21.18 -0.66 9.16
N ASN A 12 -21.75 -0.04 10.19
CA ASN A 12 -21.30 -0.26 11.56
C ASN A 12 -22.12 -1.37 12.22
N ILE A 13 -21.47 -2.31 12.90
CA ILE A 13 -22.14 -3.44 13.58
C ILE A 13 -22.11 -3.22 15.10
N ILE A 14 -23.28 -3.28 15.73
CA ILE A 14 -23.40 -3.26 17.20
C ILE A 14 -23.78 -4.66 17.67
N PHE A 15 -22.87 -5.30 18.41
CA PHE A 15 -23.15 -6.57 19.09
C PHE A 15 -23.77 -6.29 20.47
N ALA A 16 -25.10 -6.36 20.54
CA ALA A 16 -25.83 -6.33 21.81
C ALA A 16 -25.93 -7.77 22.37
N VAL A 17 -25.11 -8.10 23.36
CA VAL A 17 -24.96 -9.48 23.85
C VAL A 17 -25.10 -9.57 25.36
N THR A 18 -25.65 -10.67 25.84
CA THR A 18 -25.80 -10.92 27.28
C THR A 18 -24.44 -11.08 27.96
N LYS A 19 -24.42 -10.87 29.28
CA LYS A 19 -23.21 -10.91 30.11
C LYS A 19 -22.35 -12.16 29.89
N ASP A 20 -22.97 -13.32 29.73
CA ASP A 20 -22.28 -14.61 29.61
C ASP A 20 -21.44 -14.74 28.33
N GLN A 21 -21.84 -14.05 27.25
CA GLN A 21 -21.16 -14.10 25.96
C GLN A 21 -20.35 -12.83 25.67
N PHE A 22 -20.50 -11.78 26.49
CA PHE A 22 -19.92 -10.47 26.26
C PHE A 22 -18.40 -10.51 26.03
N HIS A 23 -17.67 -11.31 26.81
CA HIS A 23 -16.22 -11.42 26.69
C HIS A 23 -15.76 -11.84 25.28
N ILE A 24 -16.47 -12.77 24.63
CA ILE A 24 -16.11 -13.29 23.30
C ILE A 24 -16.30 -12.20 22.25
N TYR A 25 -17.44 -11.52 22.27
CA TYR A 25 -17.72 -10.45 21.30
C TYR A 25 -16.86 -9.22 21.55
N ASN A 26 -16.54 -8.92 22.81
CA ASN A 26 -15.61 -7.85 23.14
C ASN A 26 -14.21 -8.11 22.54
N GLN A 27 -13.76 -9.37 22.49
CA GLN A 27 -12.50 -9.71 21.79
C GLN A 27 -12.61 -9.55 20.27
N LEU A 28 -13.76 -9.89 19.67
CA LEU A 28 -13.97 -9.73 18.22
C LEU A 28 -13.89 -8.26 17.77
N VAL A 29 -14.38 -7.33 18.60
CA VAL A 29 -14.36 -5.89 18.31
C VAL A 29 -13.06 -5.18 18.73
N GLY A 30 -12.01 -5.94 19.11
CA GLY A 30 -10.70 -5.41 19.49
C GLY A 30 -10.57 -5.01 20.97
N GLY A 31 -11.59 -5.26 21.80
CA GLY A 31 -11.59 -4.97 23.23
C GLY A 31 -11.32 -3.49 23.51
N HIS A 32 -10.23 -3.20 24.25
CA HIS A 32 -9.82 -1.83 24.54
C HIS A 32 -8.98 -1.17 23.43
N ASN A 33 -8.53 -1.95 22.43
CA ASN A 33 -7.71 -1.47 21.32
C ASN A 33 -8.42 -1.74 19.99
N HIS A 34 -9.15 -0.75 19.50
CA HIS A 34 -9.92 -0.83 18.26
C HIS A 34 -9.08 -1.19 17.03
N SER A 35 -7.77 -0.87 17.04
CA SER A 35 -6.83 -1.25 15.97
C SER A 35 -6.61 -2.77 15.84
N LEU A 36 -7.00 -3.56 16.86
CA LEU A 36 -6.97 -5.02 16.85
C LEU A 36 -8.33 -5.64 16.49
N SER A 37 -9.31 -4.83 16.11
CA SER A 37 -10.63 -5.33 15.77
C SER A 37 -10.60 -6.24 14.54
N LEU A 38 -11.23 -7.41 14.66
CA LEU A 38 -11.40 -8.36 13.56
C LEU A 38 -12.51 -7.91 12.59
N ILE A 39 -13.41 -7.03 13.05
CA ILE A 39 -14.52 -6.48 12.29
C ILE A 39 -14.48 -4.96 12.42
N GLU A 40 -14.20 -4.26 11.32
CA GLU A 40 -14.10 -2.80 11.33
C GLU A 40 -15.45 -2.15 11.61
N GLY A 41 -15.46 -1.02 12.31
CA GLY A 41 -16.70 -0.31 12.63
C GLY A 41 -17.65 -1.15 13.49
N SER A 42 -17.13 -2.07 14.29
CA SER A 42 -17.94 -2.89 15.19
C SER A 42 -17.76 -2.52 16.65
N SER A 43 -18.82 -2.63 17.43
CA SER A 43 -18.81 -2.40 18.88
C SER A 43 -19.60 -3.47 19.62
N ALA A 44 -19.37 -3.60 20.92
CA ALA A 44 -20.07 -4.57 21.76
C ALA A 44 -20.66 -3.90 23.00
N GLY A 45 -21.95 -4.09 23.23
CA GLY A 45 -22.70 -3.59 24.37
C GLY A 45 -23.34 -4.73 25.16
N MET A 46 -23.42 -4.58 26.49
CA MET A 46 -24.03 -5.60 27.35
C MET A 46 -25.55 -5.43 27.38
N LEU A 47 -26.26 -6.45 26.90
CA LEU A 47 -27.72 -6.52 26.89
C LEU A 47 -28.23 -7.18 28.17
N ALA A 48 -29.22 -6.58 28.80
CA ALA A 48 -29.92 -7.17 29.94
C ALA A 48 -30.67 -8.44 29.52
N GLY A 49 -30.87 -9.38 30.44
CA GLY A 49 -31.53 -10.66 30.13
C GLY A 49 -32.98 -10.50 29.63
N ASP A 50 -33.63 -9.40 30.01
CA ASP A 50 -34.96 -9.00 29.56
C ASP A 50 -34.94 -8.00 28.40
N SER A 51 -33.74 -7.66 27.88
CA SER A 51 -33.50 -6.65 26.84
C SER A 51 -34.04 -5.24 27.17
N SER A 52 -34.33 -4.95 28.45
CA SER A 52 -34.91 -3.67 28.88
C SER A 52 -34.03 -2.45 28.56
N ASN A 53 -32.71 -2.65 28.46
CA ASN A 53 -31.74 -1.59 28.19
C ASN A 53 -31.38 -1.41 26.71
N VAL A 54 -32.05 -2.10 25.76
CA VAL A 54 -31.67 -2.09 24.35
C VAL A 54 -31.67 -0.70 23.72
N VAL A 55 -32.63 0.16 24.08
CA VAL A 55 -32.73 1.52 23.55
C VAL A 55 -31.53 2.36 23.99
N GLN A 56 -31.21 2.32 25.29
CA GLN A 56 -30.05 3.04 25.83
C GLN A 56 -28.74 2.51 25.23
N LEU A 57 -28.63 1.19 25.09
CA LEU A 57 -27.47 0.56 24.46
C LEU A 57 -27.24 1.10 23.04
N ILE A 58 -28.28 1.17 22.21
CA ILE A 58 -28.15 1.71 20.84
C ILE A 58 -27.68 3.16 20.86
N VAL A 59 -28.23 3.99 21.76
CA VAL A 59 -27.83 5.40 21.90
C VAL A 59 -26.35 5.50 22.30
N ASP A 60 -25.92 4.74 23.31
CA ASP A 60 -24.55 4.76 23.82
C ASP A 60 -23.55 4.27 22.76
N GLU A 61 -23.88 3.18 22.06
CA GLU A 61 -23.03 2.63 21.01
C GLU A 61 -22.95 3.54 19.78
N TYR A 62 -24.07 4.18 19.39
CA TYR A 62 -24.07 5.18 18.33
C TYR A 62 -23.18 6.38 18.69
N GLN A 63 -23.28 6.88 19.92
CA GLN A 63 -22.41 7.96 20.40
C GLN A 63 -20.93 7.56 20.37
N LYS A 64 -20.59 6.33 20.80
CA LYS A 64 -19.22 5.82 20.72
C LYS A 64 -18.71 5.80 19.28
N ILE A 65 -19.50 5.28 18.34
CA ILE A 65 -19.14 5.21 16.92
C ILE A 65 -18.91 6.61 16.35
N THR A 66 -19.85 7.53 16.56
CA THR A 66 -19.74 8.91 16.04
C THR A 66 -18.69 9.77 16.73
N SER A 67 -18.18 9.33 17.90
CA SER A 67 -17.16 10.07 18.64
C SER A 67 -15.73 9.82 18.18
N ALA A 68 -15.53 8.96 17.19
CA ALA A 68 -14.21 8.64 16.68
C ALA A 68 -14.22 8.51 15.16
N VAL A 69 -13.10 8.89 14.56
CA VAL A 69 -12.83 8.68 13.13
C VAL A 69 -11.50 7.96 13.03
N GLU A 70 -11.49 6.84 12.34
CA GLU A 70 -10.30 6.07 12.00
C GLU A 70 -10.17 5.99 10.48
N LEU A 71 -9.01 6.40 9.94
CA LEU A 71 -8.68 6.22 8.54
C LEU A 71 -7.97 4.88 8.33
N LYS A 72 -8.34 4.20 7.24
CA LYS A 72 -7.66 3.00 6.73
C LYS A 72 -7.41 3.11 5.25
N ASP A 73 -6.45 2.34 4.77
CA ASP A 73 -6.14 2.19 3.36
C ASP A 73 -6.08 0.73 2.92
N ASN A 74 -5.99 0.53 1.61
CA ASN A 74 -5.79 -0.76 0.96
C ASN A 74 -4.42 -0.85 0.26
N ALA A 75 -3.42 -0.05 0.66
CA ALA A 75 -2.11 -0.07 0.03
C ALA A 75 -1.46 -1.45 0.13
N THR A 76 -0.65 -1.78 -0.88
CA THR A 76 0.03 -3.07 -1.01
C THR A 76 1.45 -3.00 -0.44
N ASN A 77 2.12 -4.16 -0.31
CA ASN A 77 3.42 -4.26 0.38
C ASN A 77 4.55 -3.38 -0.17
N ASN A 78 4.48 -2.93 -1.43
CA ASN A 78 5.48 -2.05 -2.05
C ASN A 78 5.29 -0.57 -1.70
N ILE A 79 4.17 -0.23 -1.06
CA ILE A 79 3.81 1.12 -0.62
C ILE A 79 3.59 1.12 0.88
N ARG A 80 4.22 2.07 1.56
CA ARG A 80 4.00 2.32 2.97
C ARG A 80 3.21 3.61 3.15
N MET A 81 2.07 3.48 3.81
CA MET A 81 1.23 4.60 4.23
C MET A 81 1.51 4.90 5.71
N SER A 82 1.73 6.17 6.03
CA SER A 82 1.78 6.65 7.41
C SER A 82 0.88 7.86 7.60
N TYR A 83 0.39 8.01 8.82
CA TYR A 83 -0.65 8.96 9.17
C TYR A 83 -0.21 9.82 10.34
N ALA A 84 -0.53 11.10 10.27
CA ALA A 84 -0.55 11.97 11.40
C ALA A 84 -1.87 12.74 11.44
N SER A 85 -2.49 12.86 12.60
CA SER A 85 -3.78 13.52 12.77
C SER A 85 -3.69 14.72 13.69
N GLU A 86 -4.47 15.74 13.39
CA GLU A 86 -4.69 16.92 14.23
C GLU A 86 -6.16 16.95 14.66
N CYS A 87 -6.44 16.39 15.84
CA CYS A 87 -7.81 16.25 16.34
C CYS A 87 -8.17 17.48 17.18
N LEU A 88 -9.27 18.18 16.85
CA LEU A 88 -9.84 19.28 17.66
C LEU A 88 -8.85 20.41 17.99
N GLY A 89 -7.92 20.74 17.08
CA GLY A 89 -6.90 21.77 17.29
C GLY A 89 -5.87 21.42 18.37
N GLN A 90 -5.77 20.14 18.74
CA GLN A 90 -4.70 19.62 19.58
C GLN A 90 -3.41 19.46 18.76
N ARG A 91 -2.31 19.14 19.43
CA ARG A 91 -1.03 18.87 18.75
C ARG A 91 -1.18 17.70 17.79
N LYS A 92 -0.56 17.81 16.60
CA LYS A 92 -0.48 16.72 15.62
C LYS A 92 0.23 15.50 16.20
N GLU A 93 -0.42 14.33 16.11
CA GLU A 93 0.07 13.04 16.62
C GLU A 93 0.20 12.02 15.48
N SER A 94 1.17 11.10 15.58
CA SER A 94 1.38 10.03 14.58
C SER A 94 0.35 8.90 14.76
N THR A 95 -0.89 9.17 14.38
CA THR A 95 -2.01 8.23 14.47
C THR A 95 -2.99 8.47 13.31
N SER A 96 -3.70 7.41 12.90
CA SER A 96 -4.81 7.48 11.93
C SER A 96 -6.17 7.60 12.61
N VAL A 97 -6.20 7.80 13.94
CA VAL A 97 -7.41 7.79 14.77
C VAL A 97 -7.57 9.10 15.52
N CYS A 98 -8.73 9.73 15.38
CA CYS A 98 -9.20 10.80 16.26
C CYS A 98 -10.35 10.29 17.14
N LYS A 99 -10.37 10.72 18.41
CA LYS A 99 -11.38 10.31 19.41
C LYS A 99 -11.95 11.53 20.14
N GLY A 100 -13.10 11.36 20.78
CA GLY A 100 -13.75 12.42 21.56
C GLY A 100 -14.45 13.48 20.70
N LEU A 101 -14.71 13.15 19.44
CA LEU A 101 -15.38 14.02 18.49
C LEU A 101 -16.87 14.14 18.81
N ARG A 102 -17.45 15.26 18.41
CA ARG A 102 -18.88 15.52 18.39
C ARG A 102 -19.33 15.76 16.96
N VAL A 103 -20.62 15.57 16.75
CA VAL A 103 -21.24 15.89 15.45
C VAL A 103 -20.99 17.36 15.13
N GLY A 104 -20.38 17.62 13.97
CA GLY A 104 -20.00 18.95 13.49
C GLY A 104 -18.54 19.32 13.71
N ASP A 105 -17.79 18.54 14.47
CA ASP A 105 -16.34 18.73 14.60
C ASP A 105 -15.61 18.40 13.29
N SER A 106 -14.48 19.08 13.06
CA SER A 106 -13.60 18.84 11.92
C SER A 106 -12.21 18.43 12.42
N VAL A 107 -11.57 17.55 11.66
CA VAL A 107 -10.24 17.01 11.94
C VAL A 107 -9.44 16.93 10.65
N ASP A 108 -8.14 17.14 10.77
CA ASP A 108 -7.22 17.07 9.64
C ASP A 108 -6.28 15.87 9.77
N PHE A 109 -6.04 15.20 8.65
CA PHE A 109 -5.11 14.08 8.55
C PHE A 109 -4.04 14.37 7.49
N ASP A 110 -2.77 14.30 7.91
CA ASP A 110 -1.63 14.26 7.01
C ASP A 110 -1.33 12.81 6.67
N ILE A 111 -1.36 12.50 5.37
CA ILE A 111 -1.08 11.18 4.84
C ILE A 111 0.26 11.24 4.11
N THR A 112 1.22 10.41 4.53
CA THR A 112 2.51 10.26 3.84
C THR A 112 2.55 8.92 3.13
N LEU A 113 2.78 8.96 1.82
CA LEU A 113 2.95 7.78 0.98
C LEU A 113 4.43 7.63 0.62
N MET A 114 4.97 6.45 0.89
CA MET A 114 6.34 6.09 0.53
C MET A 114 6.34 4.83 -0.32
N VAL A 115 6.98 4.88 -1.48
CA VAL A 115 7.22 3.69 -2.31
C VAL A 115 8.53 3.06 -1.85
N ASP A 116 8.46 1.86 -1.29
CA ASP A 116 9.62 1.14 -0.73
C ASP A 116 10.45 0.46 -1.83
N SER A 117 9.80 -0.01 -2.89
CA SER A 117 10.45 -0.69 -4.00
C SER A 117 9.58 -0.73 -5.25
N CYS A 118 10.22 -0.89 -6.40
CA CYS A 118 9.54 -1.15 -7.67
C CYS A 118 8.94 -2.56 -7.69
N PRO A 119 7.61 -2.70 -7.90
CA PRO A 119 7.01 -4.01 -8.09
C PRO A 119 7.63 -4.73 -9.30
N PRO A 120 7.87 -6.05 -9.21
CA PRO A 120 8.48 -6.80 -10.32
C PRO A 120 7.54 -6.90 -11.54
N ASN A 121 6.24 -6.85 -11.32
CA ASN A 121 5.24 -6.88 -12.36
C ASN A 121 4.86 -5.44 -12.76
N ARG A 122 5.06 -5.09 -14.04
CA ARG A 122 4.76 -3.75 -14.59
C ARG A 122 3.30 -3.33 -14.42
N ASN A 123 2.37 -4.29 -14.34
CA ASN A 123 0.97 -3.98 -14.11
C ASN A 123 0.71 -3.37 -12.73
N ASP A 124 1.59 -3.62 -11.76
CA ASP A 124 1.47 -3.09 -10.40
C ASP A 124 2.12 -1.70 -10.26
N TRP A 125 2.70 -1.15 -11.33
CA TRP A 125 3.26 0.21 -11.32
C TRP A 125 2.17 1.27 -11.36
N LYS A 126 1.00 0.94 -11.93
CA LYS A 126 -0.19 1.80 -11.91
C LYS A 126 -1.20 1.19 -10.96
N GLN A 127 -1.53 1.91 -9.90
CA GLN A 127 -2.43 1.42 -8.88
C GLN A 127 -3.25 2.55 -8.29
N THR A 128 -4.49 2.24 -7.92
CA THR A 128 -5.37 3.17 -7.24
C THR A 128 -5.48 2.75 -5.78
N ILE A 129 -4.96 3.59 -4.88
CA ILE A 129 -5.06 3.40 -3.44
C ILE A 129 -6.32 4.10 -2.95
N LYS A 130 -7.13 3.39 -2.17
CA LYS A 130 -8.33 3.91 -1.51
C LYS A 130 -8.01 4.15 -0.04
N VAL A 131 -8.08 5.40 0.39
CA VAL A 131 -8.07 5.79 1.81
C VAL A 131 -9.50 6.12 2.21
N TYR A 132 -9.99 5.57 3.31
CA TYR A 132 -11.37 5.73 3.73
C TYR A 132 -11.52 5.78 5.25
N PRO A 133 -12.44 6.62 5.76
CA PRO A 133 -12.90 6.52 7.14
C PRO A 133 -13.73 5.24 7.35
N VAL A 134 -13.45 4.55 8.45
CA VAL A 134 -14.20 3.37 8.87
C VAL A 134 -15.67 3.74 9.15
N GLY A 135 -16.61 2.98 8.57
CA GLY A 135 -18.04 3.15 8.85
C GLY A 135 -18.71 4.32 8.12
N LEU A 136 -18.02 4.96 7.18
CA LEU A 136 -18.54 6.03 6.32
C LEU A 136 -18.34 5.68 4.85
N ASN A 137 -19.17 6.26 3.97
CA ASN A 137 -19.18 5.97 2.53
C ASN A 137 -18.10 6.75 1.75
N ASP A 138 -17.69 7.91 2.26
CA ASP A 138 -16.71 8.76 1.60
C ASP A 138 -15.34 8.07 1.53
N ALA A 139 -14.57 8.39 0.49
CA ALA A 139 -13.23 7.87 0.31
C ALA A 139 -12.39 8.83 -0.53
N LEU A 140 -11.09 8.86 -0.25
CA LEU A 140 -10.06 9.47 -1.06
C LEU A 140 -9.43 8.38 -1.95
N TYR A 141 -9.36 8.66 -3.25
CA TYR A 141 -8.69 7.81 -4.23
C TYR A 141 -7.40 8.48 -4.67
N ILE A 142 -6.29 7.75 -4.59
CA ILE A 142 -4.95 8.18 -4.99
C ILE A 142 -4.55 7.31 -6.18
N ASP A 143 -4.54 7.91 -7.37
CA ASP A 143 -3.99 7.27 -8.57
C ASP A 143 -2.47 7.43 -8.58
N LEU A 144 -1.78 6.32 -8.35
CA LEU A 144 -0.32 6.27 -8.24
C LEU A 144 0.28 5.62 -9.50
N GLU A 145 1.24 6.29 -10.11
CA GLU A 145 2.11 5.75 -11.15
C GLU A 145 3.55 5.74 -10.65
N ILE A 146 4.10 4.55 -10.44
CA ILE A 146 5.48 4.32 -10.00
C ILE A 146 6.39 4.29 -11.23
N ILE A 147 7.36 5.20 -11.26
CA ILE A 147 8.35 5.27 -12.33
C ILE A 147 9.55 4.40 -11.95
N CYS A 148 9.61 3.21 -12.53
CA CYS A 148 10.63 2.20 -12.23
C CYS A 148 11.69 2.01 -13.32
N GLU A 149 11.40 2.48 -14.53
CA GLU A 149 12.31 2.40 -15.68
C GLU A 149 12.58 3.79 -16.22
N CYS A 150 13.77 3.97 -16.77
CA CYS A 150 14.09 5.17 -17.51
C CYS A 150 13.43 5.10 -18.90
N GLU A 151 13.08 6.27 -19.45
CA GLU A 151 12.44 6.33 -20.76
C GLU A 151 13.27 5.67 -21.87
N CYS A 152 14.61 5.78 -21.81
CA CYS A 152 15.51 5.17 -22.78
C CYS A 152 15.66 3.64 -22.63
N GLU A 153 15.23 3.06 -21.51
CA GLU A 153 15.28 1.61 -21.25
C GLU A 153 14.06 0.88 -21.82
N LYS A 154 13.03 1.64 -22.21
CA LYS A 154 11.83 1.06 -22.82
C LYS A 154 12.21 0.28 -24.09
N GLU A 155 11.57 -0.88 -24.26
CA GLU A 155 11.80 -1.77 -25.41
C GLU A 155 11.59 -1.07 -26.76
N GLU A 156 10.72 -0.05 -26.83
CA GLU A 156 10.51 0.75 -28.04
C GLU A 156 11.73 1.60 -28.45
N ASN A 157 12.57 1.97 -27.48
CA ASN A 157 13.79 2.75 -27.67
C ASN A 157 15.03 1.86 -27.81
N ARG A 158 14.90 0.56 -27.53
CA ARG A 158 15.96 -0.42 -27.67
C ARG A 158 16.17 -0.75 -29.15
N GLN A 159 17.41 -0.60 -29.60
CA GLN A 159 17.78 -0.97 -30.96
C GLN A 159 18.39 -2.38 -30.95
N GLU A 160 17.58 -3.35 -31.35
CA GLU A 160 18.04 -4.73 -31.55
C GLU A 160 19.04 -4.83 -32.71
N LYS A 161 20.09 -5.63 -32.53
CA LYS A 161 21.20 -5.78 -33.49
C LYS A 161 21.74 -4.43 -33.97
N SER A 162 21.97 -3.51 -33.03
CA SER A 162 22.38 -2.15 -33.35
C SER A 162 23.75 -2.12 -34.04
N PRO A 163 23.93 -1.27 -35.08
CA PRO A 163 25.25 -0.98 -35.65
C PRO A 163 26.25 -0.47 -34.61
N GLU A 164 25.80 0.26 -33.59
CA GLU A 164 26.66 0.75 -32.50
C GLU A 164 27.24 -0.38 -31.64
N CYS A 165 26.59 -1.54 -31.65
CA CYS A 165 26.98 -2.76 -30.95
C CYS A 165 27.49 -3.84 -31.92
N ASN A 166 28.10 -3.44 -33.05
CA ASN A 166 28.63 -4.33 -34.09
C ASN A 166 27.62 -5.36 -34.64
N TYR A 167 26.32 -5.07 -34.57
CA TYR A 167 25.24 -6.01 -34.92
C TYR A 167 25.25 -7.30 -34.07
N LYS A 168 25.93 -7.30 -32.92
CA LYS A 168 26.13 -8.43 -31.99
C LYS A 168 25.54 -8.16 -30.59
N GLY A 169 24.47 -7.39 -30.56
CA GLY A 169 23.78 -7.03 -29.33
C GLY A 169 22.74 -5.96 -29.55
N SER A 170 22.19 -5.49 -28.45
CA SER A 170 21.17 -4.44 -28.43
C SER A 170 21.75 -3.17 -27.82
N TYR A 171 21.28 -2.01 -28.30
CA TYR A 171 21.71 -0.70 -27.80
C TYR A 171 20.54 -0.01 -27.09
N ALA A 172 20.74 0.37 -25.83
CA ALA A 172 19.77 1.13 -25.04
C ALA A 172 20.51 2.07 -24.08
N CYS A 173 19.98 3.28 -23.87
CA CYS A 173 20.54 4.28 -22.95
C CYS A 173 22.05 4.58 -23.08
N GLY A 174 22.62 4.46 -24.28
CA GLY A 174 24.05 4.70 -24.49
C GLY A 174 24.95 3.50 -24.23
N ILE A 175 24.38 2.34 -23.90
CA ILE A 175 25.09 1.12 -23.50
C ILE A 175 24.70 -0.04 -24.43
N CYS A 176 25.66 -0.90 -24.74
CA CYS A 176 25.43 -2.14 -25.49
C CYS A 176 25.21 -3.31 -24.53
N SER A 177 24.14 -4.08 -24.74
CA SER A 177 23.92 -5.40 -24.14
C SER A 177 24.26 -6.46 -25.19
N CYS A 178 25.41 -7.12 -25.02
CA CYS A 178 25.97 -8.03 -26.01
C CYS A 178 25.30 -9.41 -26.05
N ASP A 179 25.26 -10.00 -27.25
CA ASP A 179 24.81 -11.37 -27.46
C ASP A 179 25.78 -12.37 -26.82
N LEU A 180 25.33 -13.61 -26.64
CA LEU A 180 26.13 -14.68 -26.05
C LEU A 180 27.49 -14.83 -26.77
N ASN A 181 28.57 -14.85 -25.99
CA ASN A 181 29.98 -14.90 -26.43
C ASN A 181 30.58 -13.60 -26.97
N HIS A 182 29.83 -12.51 -27.04
CA HIS A 182 30.35 -11.19 -27.38
C HIS A 182 30.48 -10.32 -26.12
N TYR A 183 31.52 -9.48 -26.08
CA TYR A 183 31.79 -8.57 -24.97
C TYR A 183 32.62 -7.37 -25.45
N GLY A 184 32.87 -6.42 -24.55
CA GLY A 184 33.46 -5.13 -24.89
C GLY A 184 32.39 -4.05 -25.02
N ARG A 185 32.82 -2.78 -25.05
CA ARG A 185 31.90 -1.63 -24.98
C ARG A 185 30.91 -1.58 -26.15
N ARG A 186 31.27 -2.15 -27.29
CA ARG A 186 30.48 -2.23 -28.53
C ARG A 186 30.28 -3.67 -29.01
N CYS A 187 30.47 -4.67 -28.15
CA CYS A 187 30.38 -6.09 -28.53
C CYS A 187 31.37 -6.51 -29.63
N GLU A 188 32.54 -5.86 -29.67
CA GLU A 188 33.58 -6.06 -30.68
C GLU A 188 34.44 -7.31 -30.45
N CYS A 189 34.41 -7.87 -29.24
CA CYS A 189 35.25 -9.00 -28.84
C CYS A 189 34.46 -10.31 -28.91
N ASP A 190 35.04 -11.38 -29.45
CA ASP A 190 34.48 -12.74 -29.43
C ASP A 190 35.23 -13.61 -28.40
N SER A 191 34.50 -14.41 -27.62
CA SER A 191 35.07 -15.31 -26.61
C SER A 191 35.82 -16.50 -27.21
N LYS A 192 35.58 -16.81 -28.49
CA LYS A 192 36.23 -17.88 -29.24
C LYS A 192 37.45 -17.42 -30.02
N ASP A 193 37.66 -16.12 -30.16
CA ASP A 193 38.85 -15.60 -30.83
C ASP A 193 40.08 -15.78 -29.92
N SER A 194 40.93 -16.72 -30.35
CA SER A 194 42.16 -17.15 -29.67
C SER A 194 43.37 -16.31 -30.06
N ASN A 195 43.19 -15.02 -30.36
CA ASN A 195 44.29 -14.12 -30.71
C ASN A 195 44.71 -13.27 -29.48
N PRO A 196 45.86 -13.54 -28.83
CA PRO A 196 46.28 -12.89 -27.60
C PRO A 196 46.73 -11.43 -27.76
N ASP A 197 47.00 -10.96 -28.98
CA ASP A 197 47.58 -9.62 -29.23
C ASP A 197 46.57 -8.44 -29.12
N VAL A 198 45.28 -8.71 -28.92
CA VAL A 198 44.24 -7.66 -28.71
C VAL A 198 43.84 -7.53 -27.22
N LYS A 199 44.45 -8.32 -26.33
CA LYS A 199 43.96 -8.55 -24.97
C LYS A 199 44.60 -7.70 -23.88
N GLU A 200 44.64 -6.37 -23.98
CA GLU A 200 45.05 -5.63 -22.78
C GLU A 200 44.56 -4.18 -22.58
N ALA A 201 43.64 -3.66 -23.40
CA ALA A 201 43.03 -2.35 -23.10
C ALA A 201 41.54 -2.18 -23.45
N ILE A 202 41.01 -2.92 -24.43
CA ILE A 202 39.67 -2.66 -25.00
C ILE A 202 38.67 -3.77 -24.64
N CYS A 203 39.12 -5.01 -24.54
CA CYS A 203 38.28 -6.19 -24.32
C CYS A 203 38.32 -6.66 -22.85
N VAL A 204 37.86 -5.82 -21.92
CA VAL A 204 37.66 -6.23 -20.51
C VAL A 204 36.26 -6.86 -20.40
N ARG A 205 36.16 -8.07 -19.84
CA ARG A 205 34.86 -8.61 -19.44
C ARG A 205 34.34 -7.75 -18.30
N GLY A 206 33.37 -6.88 -18.59
CA GLY A 206 32.57 -6.25 -17.56
C GLY A 206 31.90 -7.33 -16.71
N ASN A 207 31.73 -7.07 -15.42
CA ASN A 207 30.81 -7.84 -14.58
C ASN A 207 29.38 -7.53 -15.04
N ASP A 208 29.00 -8.06 -16.19
CA ASP A 208 27.62 -8.03 -16.64
C ASP A 208 26.87 -9.12 -15.87
N THR A 209 26.05 -8.71 -14.90
CA THR A 209 25.12 -9.53 -14.13
C THR A 209 23.86 -9.86 -14.92
#